data_AF-A0A1F3ESC6-F1
#
_entry.id   AF-A0A1F3ESC6-F1
#
_cell.length_a   1.000
_cell.length_b   1.000
_cell.length_c   1.000
_cell.angle_alpha   90.00
_cell.angle_beta   90.00
_cell.angle_gamma   90.00
#
_symmetry.space_group_name_H-M   'P 1'
#
loop_
_entity.id
_entity.type
_entity.pdbx_description
1 polymer ?
#
loop_
_entity_poly.entity_id
_entity_poly.type
_entity_poly.pdbx_seq_one_letter_code
_entity_poly.pdbx_strand_id
1 'polypeptide(L)'
;MIDYTLKKSQCTNFEIFFYNETEECDFIIKHQNQLIAIQVVYELNAQNKTREFAGLKSTMKKFKTTNGFIVTYNRNENKNDISIVSFSQILLHIESILV
;
A
#
# COMPACT_ATOMS: atom_id res chain seq x y z
N MET A 1 17.20 -13.40 6.61
CA MET A 1 16.76 -13.06 5.22
C MET A 1 15.43 -13.75 5.03
N ILE A 2 14.36 -13.00 4.83
CA ILE A 2 13.06 -13.61 4.56
C ILE A 2 12.91 -13.62 3.04
N ASP A 3 12.89 -14.81 2.45
CA ASP A 3 12.56 -15.04 1.05
C ASP A 3 11.06 -14.85 0.88
N TYR A 4 10.68 -13.71 0.30
CA TYR A 4 9.34 -13.51 -0.23
C TYR A 4 9.41 -13.65 -1.76
N THR A 5 8.41 -14.28 -2.36
CA THR A 5 8.24 -14.36 -3.82
C THR A 5 7.94 -12.96 -4.36
N LEU A 6 8.98 -12.15 -4.55
CA LEU A 6 8.91 -10.74 -4.85
C LEU A 6 9.26 -10.50 -6.32
N LYS A 7 8.26 -10.17 -7.15
CA LYS A 7 8.54 -9.48 -8.41
C LYS A 7 8.92 -8.05 -8.09
N LYS A 8 10.22 -7.75 -8.17
CA LYS A 8 10.80 -6.43 -7.91
C LYS A 8 10.71 -5.57 -9.17
N SER A 9 10.09 -4.41 -9.07
CA SER A 9 10.26 -3.30 -10.01
C SER A 9 11.06 -2.20 -9.31
N GLN A 10 12.04 -1.61 -10.01
CA GLN A 10 12.91 -0.57 -9.48
C GLN A 10 12.61 0.75 -10.19
N CYS A 11 12.02 1.70 -9.45
CA CYS A 11 12.05 3.11 -9.81
C CYS A 11 13.22 3.74 -9.05
N THR A 12 13.85 4.80 -9.57
CA THR A 12 14.98 5.46 -8.89
C THR A 12 14.61 5.79 -7.44
N ASN A 13 15.21 5.09 -6.47
CA ASN A 13 15.02 5.16 -5.01
C ASN A 13 13.88 4.35 -4.38
N PHE A 14 13.05 3.66 -5.15
CA PHE A 14 11.95 2.84 -4.61
C PHE A 14 12.11 1.37 -5.01
N GLU A 15 11.98 0.47 -4.03
CA GLU A 15 11.82 -0.96 -4.26
C GLU A 15 10.37 -1.33 -3.99
N ILE A 16 9.68 -1.86 -5.02
CA ILE A 16 8.28 -2.27 -4.92
C ILE A 16 8.23 -3.79 -4.87
N PHE A 17 7.46 -4.29 -3.92
CA PHE A 17 7.34 -5.69 -3.58
C PHE A 17 5.86 -6.10 -3.65
N PHE A 18 5.52 -7.06 -4.50
CA PHE A 18 4.21 -7.70 -4.46
C PHE A 18 4.16 -8.67 -3.28
N TYR A 19 3.20 -8.49 -2.38
CA TYR A 19 3.09 -9.29 -1.16
C TYR A 19 1.90 -10.25 -1.26
N ASN A 20 2.19 -11.54 -1.43
CA ASN A 20 1.20 -12.58 -1.73
C ASN A 20 1.10 -13.63 -0.63
N GLU A 21 1.09 -13.19 0.64
CA GLU A 21 0.78 -14.09 1.75
C GLU A 21 -0.73 -14.19 2.01
N THR A 22 -1.13 -15.12 2.88
CA THR A 22 -2.53 -15.42 3.25
C THR A 22 -3.29 -14.23 3.87
N GLU A 23 -2.63 -13.14 4.20
CA GLU A 23 -3.25 -11.92 4.70
C GLU A 23 -3.04 -10.79 3.70
N GLU A 24 -4.17 -10.22 3.25
CA GLU A 24 -4.29 -9.36 2.08
C GLU A 24 -3.63 -7.99 2.31
N CYS A 25 -2.43 -7.84 1.76
CA CYS A 25 -1.79 -6.56 1.50
C CYS A 25 -1.08 -6.66 0.16
N ASP A 26 -1.51 -5.94 -0.87
CA ASP A 26 -0.98 -6.16 -2.22
C ASP A 26 0.49 -5.78 -2.40
N PHE A 27 0.94 -4.69 -1.77
CA PHE A 27 2.29 -4.16 -1.95
C PHE A 27 2.98 -3.73 -0.67
N ILE A 28 4.30 -3.92 -0.66
CA ILE A 28 5.23 -3.22 0.22
C ILE A 28 6.12 -2.31 -0.64
N ILE A 29 6.26 -1.06 -0.25
CA ILE A 29 7.24 -0.14 -0.83
C ILE A 29 8.34 0.10 0.18
N LYS A 30 9.59 -0.01 -0.27
CA LYS A 30 10.76 0.41 0.49
C LYS A 30 11.35 1.66 -0.13
N HIS A 31 11.52 2.68 0.70
CA HIS A 31 12.23 3.91 0.37
C HIS A 31 13.25 4.17 1.48
N GLN A 32 14.54 4.07 1.14
CA GLN A 32 15.63 4.15 2.12
C GLN A 32 15.43 3.14 3.28
N ASN A 33 15.27 3.63 4.51
CA ASN A 33 15.04 2.81 5.71
C ASN A 33 13.56 2.69 6.10
N GLN A 34 12.65 3.20 5.27
CA GLN A 34 11.22 3.18 5.53
C GLN A 34 10.52 2.12 4.68
N LEU A 35 9.61 1.39 5.32
CA LEU A 35 8.69 0.46 4.68
C LEU A 35 7.28 1.02 4.76
N ILE A 36 6.53 0.89 3.67
CA ILE A 36 5.15 1.35 3.53
C ILE A 36 4.32 0.17 3.04
N ALA A 37 3.23 -0.12 3.75
CA ALA A 37 2.27 -1.14 3.34
C ALA A 37 1.12 -0.50 2.54
N ILE A 38 0.75 -1.12 1.42
CA ILE A 38 -0.28 -0.62 0.52
C ILE A 38 -1.25 -1.76 0.19
N GLN A 39 -2.53 -1.52 0.47
CA GLN A 39 -3.65 -2.35 0.03
C GLN A 39 -4.39 -1.66 -1.11
N VAL A 40 -4.69 -2.37 -2.19
CA VAL A 40 -5.39 -1.82 -3.36
C VAL A 40 -6.76 -2.48 -3.48
N VAL A 41 -7.80 -1.66 -3.47
CA VAL A 41 -9.18 -2.14 -3.59
C VAL A 41 -9.95 -1.19 -4.49
N TYR A 42 -10.75 -1.71 -5.43
CA TYR A 42 -11.52 -0.83 -6.33
C TYR A 42 -12.46 0.11 -5.55
N GLU A 43 -13.27 -0.46 -4.65
CA GLU A 43 -14.20 0.28 -3.80
C GLU A 43 -14.24 -0.31 -2.40
N LEU A 44 -14.18 0.54 -1.37
CA LEU A 44 -14.43 0.16 0.01
C LEU A 44 -15.92 0.19 0.33
N ASN A 45 -16.48 -0.97 0.67
CA ASN A 45 -17.87 -1.15 1.08
C ASN A 45 -17.98 -1.93 2.40
N ALA A 46 -19.20 -2.10 2.92
CA ALA A 46 -19.40 -2.76 4.21
C ALA A 46 -18.93 -4.24 4.24
N GLN A 47 -18.87 -4.91 3.09
CA GLN A 47 -18.52 -6.33 2.99
C GLN A 47 -17.01 -6.55 3.04
N ASN A 48 -16.22 -5.67 2.41
CA ASN A 48 -14.77 -5.84 2.32
C ASN A 48 -13.98 -5.05 3.37
N LYS A 49 -14.51 -3.93 3.87
CA LYS A 49 -13.77 -2.97 4.71
C LYS A 49 -13.07 -3.62 5.91
N THR A 50 -13.74 -4.52 6.62
CA THR A 50 -13.13 -5.17 7.79
C THR A 50 -11.91 -6.00 7.39
N ARG A 51 -12.00 -6.73 6.28
CA ARG A 51 -10.95 -7.59 5.75
C ARG A 51 -9.76 -6.77 5.20
N GLU A 52 -10.03 -5.75 4.39
CA GLU A 52 -8.98 -4.87 3.82
C GLU A 52 -8.15 -4.19 4.93
N PHE A 53 -8.82 -3.67 5.97
CA PHE A 53 -8.14 -3.00 7.07
C PHE A 53 -7.39 -4.00 7.97
N ALA A 54 -7.91 -5.22 8.14
CA ALA A 54 -7.24 -6.24 8.94
C ALA A 54 -5.95 -6.72 8.26
N GLY A 55 -5.99 -7.02 6.96
CA GLY A 55 -4.83 -7.44 6.18
C GLY A 55 -3.73 -6.37 6.14
N LEU A 56 -4.12 -5.10 5.92
CA LEU A 56 -3.19 -3.98 5.99
C LEU A 56 -2.56 -3.86 7.39
N LYS A 57 -3.35 -3.87 8.47
CA LYS A 57 -2.83 -3.72 9.84
C LYS A 57 -1.90 -4.86 10.25
N SER A 58 -2.22 -6.09 9.87
CA SER A 58 -1.38 -7.25 10.16
C SER A 58 -0.02 -7.13 9.46
N THR A 59 -0.05 -6.70 8.20
CA THR A 59 1.15 -6.42 7.42
C THR A 59 1.96 -5.28 8.03
N MET A 60 1.32 -4.17 8.41
CA MET A 60 1.98 -3.06 9.09
C MET A 60 2.68 -3.50 10.38
N LYS A 61 2.02 -4.34 11.19
CA LYS A 61 2.60 -4.91 12.41
C LYS A 61 3.80 -5.80 12.13
N LYS A 62 3.70 -6.68 11.12
CA LYS A 62 4.77 -7.61 10.72
C LYS A 62 6.02 -6.87 10.24
N PHE A 63 5.84 -5.83 9.43
CA PHE A 63 6.94 -5.05 8.87
C PHE A 63 7.31 -3.81 9.68
N LYS A 64 6.64 -3.58 10.82
CA LYS A 64 6.85 -2.45 11.73
C LYS A 64 6.75 -1.10 11.01
N THR A 65 5.80 -0.97 10.08
CA THR A 65 5.56 0.27 9.34
C THR A 65 4.71 1.22 10.19
N THR A 66 5.04 2.51 10.19
CA THR A 66 4.25 3.52 10.92
C THR A 66 2.99 3.93 10.18
N ASN A 67 3.01 3.91 8.84
CA ASN A 67 1.91 4.37 8.00
C ASN A 67 1.52 3.29 6.97
N GLY A 68 0.22 3.17 6.72
CA GLY A 68 -0.34 2.31 5.69
C GLY A 68 -1.27 3.08 4.75
N PHE A 69 -1.41 2.59 3.52
CA PHE A 69 -2.31 3.19 2.54
C PHE A 69 -3.32 2.17 2.03
N ILE A 70 -4.56 2.61 1.86
CA ILE A 70 -5.55 1.91 1.05
C ILE A 70 -5.80 2.73 -0.20
N VAL A 71 -5.37 2.22 -1.36
CA VAL A 71 -5.62 2.86 -2.65
C VAL A 71 -6.99 2.43 -3.14
N THR A 72 -7.83 3.41 -3.48
CA THR A 72 -9.18 3.20 -4.00
C THR A 72 -9.39 3.86 -5.33
N TYR A 73 -10.48 3.54 -6.03
CA TYR A 73 -10.82 4.21 -7.28
C TYR A 73 -11.03 5.73 -7.10
N ASN A 74 -11.84 6.15 -6.14
CA ASN A 74 -12.32 7.53 -6.04
C ASN A 74 -12.53 8.08 -4.61
N ARG A 75 -12.09 7.37 -3.57
CA ARG A 75 -12.31 7.77 -2.17
C ARG A 75 -11.03 8.27 -1.52
N ASN A 76 -11.12 9.36 -0.78
CA ASN A 76 -10.06 9.89 0.08
C ASN A 76 -10.59 10.00 1.51
N GLU A 77 -9.86 9.47 2.48
CA GLU A 77 -10.23 9.51 3.91
C GLU A 77 -9.00 9.19 4.77
N ASN A 78 -8.74 9.96 5.83
CA ASN A 78 -7.63 9.69 6.74
C ASN A 78 -8.13 9.09 8.05
N LYS A 79 -7.48 8.02 8.52
CA LYS A 79 -7.78 7.33 9.79
C LYS A 79 -6.51 6.96 10.53
N ASN A 80 -6.10 7.81 11.47
CA ASN A 80 -4.90 7.60 12.29
C ASN A 80 -3.71 7.23 11.39
N ASP A 81 -3.23 5.99 11.50
CA ASP A 81 -2.05 5.45 10.81
C ASP A 81 -2.35 4.93 9.40
N ILE A 82 -3.61 4.99 8.94
CA ILE A 82 -4.06 4.51 7.63
C ILE A 82 -4.68 5.66 6.84
N SER A 83 -4.14 5.91 5.65
CA SER A 83 -4.69 6.87 4.69
C SER A 83 -5.38 6.14 3.54
N ILE A 84 -6.65 6.43 3.29
CA ILE A 84 -7.38 5.99 2.11
C ILE A 84 -7.16 7.07 1.04
N VAL A 85 -6.61 6.68 -0.10
CA VAL A 85 -6.21 7.61 -1.17
C VAL A 85 -6.79 7.12 -2.49
N SER A 86 -7.43 8.02 -3.24
CA SER A 86 -7.96 7.72 -4.56
C SER A 86 -6.84 7.62 -5.58
N PHE A 87 -7.02 6.78 -6.60
CA PHE A 87 -6.07 6.62 -7.69
C PHE A 87 -5.81 7.95 -8.41
N SER A 88 -6.84 8.78 -8.57
CA SER A 88 -6.70 10.13 -9.13
C SER A 88 -5.73 11.01 -8.33
N GLN A 89 -5.72 10.92 -6.99
CA GLN A 89 -4.77 11.68 -6.18
C GLN A 89 -3.33 11.19 -6.39
N ILE A 90 -3.13 9.88 -6.59
CA ILE A 90 -1.81 9.32 -6.94
C ILE A 90 -1.36 9.85 -8.32
N LEU A 91 -2.25 9.82 -9.31
CA LEU A 91 -1.98 10.31 -10.66
C LEU A 91 -1.59 11.79 -10.70
N LEU A 92 -2.21 12.66 -9.88
CA LEU A 92 -1.86 14.09 -9.83
C LEU A 92 -0.40 14.35 -9.41
N HIS A 93 0.23 13.40 -8.71
CA HIS A 93 1.65 13.51 -8.33
C HIS A 93 2.60 12.91 -9.39
N ILE A 94 2.06 12.22 -10.42
CA ILE A 94 2.81 11.69 -11.57
C ILE A 94 3.23 12.81 -12.54
N GLU A 95 2.74 14.04 -12.38
CA GLU A 95 3.22 15.18 -13.19
C GLU A 95 4.73 15.44 -13.08
N SER A 96 5.37 14.91 -12.02
CA SER A 96 6.83 14.91 -11.85
C SER A 96 7.60 13.85 -12.66
N ILE A 97 6.89 12.97 -13.39
CA ILE A 97 7.46 11.90 -14.25
C ILE A 97 7.42 12.29 -15.74
N LEU A 98 6.56 13.26 -16.11
CA LEU A 98 6.38 13.71 -17.49
C LEU A 98 7.14 14.99 -17.84
N VAL A 99 7.98 15.50 -16.93
CA VAL A 99 8.86 16.66 -17.14
C VAL A 99 10.26 16.38 -16.62
#